data_AF-A0A4R2PH36-F1
#
_entry.id   AF-A0A4R2PH36-F1
#
_cell.length_a   1.000
_cell.length_b   1.000
_cell.length_c   1.000
_cell.angle_alpha   90.00
_cell.angle_beta   90.00
_cell.angle_gamma   90.00
#
_symmetry.space_group_name_H-M   'P 1'
#
loop_
_entity.id
_entity.type
_entity.pdbx_description
1 polymer ?
#
loop_
_entity_poly.entity_id
_entity_poly.type
_entity_poly.pdbx_seq_one_letter_code
_entity_poly.pdbx_strand_id
1 'polypeptide(L)' 'MADGRRVLLYFWGHETAPRIRNLVCVDAGDALVWQAELPPSDHPDCFVSLERDGDALAVRTFSGHRLTLCADTGALL' A
#
# COMPACT_ATOMS: atom_id res chain seq x y z
N MET A 1 0.47 10.13 -11.88
CA MET A 1 0.71 11.01 -10.72
C MET A 1 1.48 12.22 -11.19
N ALA A 2 0.89 13.41 -11.09
CA ALA A 2 1.40 14.61 -11.76
C ALA A 2 2.52 15.36 -11.01
N ASP A 3 3.02 14.85 -9.88
CA ASP A 3 3.73 15.68 -8.88
C ASP A 3 5.01 15.03 -8.30
N GLY A 4 5.66 14.13 -9.04
CA GLY A 4 6.88 13.45 -8.56
C GLY A 4 6.66 12.43 -7.43
N ARG A 5 5.38 12.13 -7.12
CA ARG A 5 5.00 11.12 -6.13
C ARG A 5 5.47 9.72 -6.53
N ARG A 6 5.79 8.90 -5.53
CA ARG A 6 6.20 7.51 -5.69
C ARG A 6 5.44 6.63 -4.71
N VAL A 7 4.98 5.48 -5.17
CA VAL A 7 4.37 4.46 -4.32
C VAL A 7 5.45 3.44 -3.98
N LEU A 8 5.63 3.17 -2.70
CA LEU A 8 6.65 2.27 -2.18
C LEU A 8 5.97 1.12 -1.44
N LEU A 9 6.42 -0.09 -1.76
CA LEU A 9 6.10 -1.29 -1.00
C LEU A 9 7.34 -1.67 -0.21
N TYR A 10 7.34 -1.39 1.10
CA TYR A 10 8.45 -1.77 1.95
C TYR A 10 8.44 -3.29 2.17
N PHE A 11 9.61 -3.90 1.98
CA PHE A 11 9.80 -5.31 2.33
C PHE A 11 9.60 -5.47 3.84
N TRP A 12 9.05 -6.61 4.24
CA TRP A 12 8.81 -6.90 5.65
C TRP A 12 10.09 -6.72 6.47
N GLY A 13 10.09 -5.70 7.33
CA GLY A 13 11.24 -5.34 8.17
C GLY A 13 10.77 -5.17 9.61
N HIS A 14 10.92 -6.23 10.41
CA HIS A 14 10.95 -6.24 11.87
C HIS A 14 9.85 -5.45 12.63
N GLU A 15 8.75 -5.05 11.98
CA GLU A 15 7.59 -4.51 12.68
C GLU A 15 6.90 -5.65 13.43
N THR A 16 6.84 -5.53 14.75
CA THR A 16 6.15 -6.45 15.67
C THR A 16 4.63 -6.23 15.68
N ALA A 17 4.12 -5.35 14.83
CA ALA A 17 2.70 -5.10 14.70
C ALA A 17 2.02 -6.26 13.95
N PRO A 18 0.82 -6.70 14.37
CA PRO A 18 0.07 -7.71 13.63
C PRO A 18 -0.28 -7.23 12.22
N ARG A 19 -0.46 -5.91 12.01
CA ARG A 19 -0.73 -5.35 10.68
C ARG A 19 0.39 -4.45 10.26
N ILE A 20 1.01 -4.82 9.15
CA ILE A 20 2.17 -4.09 8.63
C ILE A 20 1.65 -3.17 7.55
N ARG A 21 1.73 -1.88 7.82
CA ARG A 21 1.26 -0.83 6.89
C ARG A 21 2.38 -0.50 5.91
N ASN A 22 2.74 -1.49 5.09
CA ASN A 22 3.95 -1.47 4.29
C ASN A 22 3.79 -0.87 2.88
N LEU A 23 2.59 -0.38 2.53
CA LEU A 23 2.33 0.28 1.26
C LEU A 23 2.05 1.77 1.49
N VAL A 24 2.93 2.62 0.97
CA VAL A 24 2.86 4.07 1.17
C VAL A 24 3.02 4.83 -0.15
N CYS A 25 2.58 6.08 -0.16
CA CYS A 25 2.98 7.05 -1.16
C CYS A 25 3.76 8.17 -0.50
N VAL A 26 4.84 8.57 -1.15
CA VAL A 26 5.68 9.71 -0.77
C VAL A 26 5.74 10.73 -1.90
N ASP A 27 6.04 11.98 -1.58
CA ASP A 27 6.31 13.03 -2.55
C ASP A 27 7.76 13.01 -3.06
N ALA A 28 8.14 14.03 -3.83
CA ALA A 28 9.49 14.17 -4.37
C ALA A 28 10.55 14.43 -3.28
N GLY A 29 10.15 14.89 -2.10
CA GLY A 29 11.00 15.11 -0.92
C GLY A 29 10.97 13.96 0.09
N ASP A 30 10.42 12.80 -0.31
CA ASP A 30 10.23 11.61 0.54
C ASP A 30 9.27 11.82 1.74
N ALA A 31 8.45 12.89 1.72
CA ALA A 31 7.43 13.09 2.74
C ALA A 31 6.22 12.16 2.49
N LEU A 32 5.71 11.55 3.55
CA LEU A 32 4.54 10.67 3.49
C LEU A 32 3.30 11.46 3.05
N VAL A 33 2.68 11.02 1.95
CA VAL A 33 1.41 11.56 1.43
C VAL A 33 0.23 10.72 1.93
N TRP A 34 0.32 9.41 1.78
CA TRP A 34 -0.68 8.47 2.29
C TRP A 34 -0.07 7.11 2.62
N GLN A 35 -0.76 6.34 3.44
CA GLN A 35 -0.43 4.97 3.80
C GLN A 35 -1.70 4.12 3.63
N ALA A 36 -1.59 3.02 2.87
CA ALA A 36 -2.74 2.17 2.59
C ALA A 36 -3.11 1.34 3.83
N GLU A 37 -4.41 1.19 4.05
CA GLU A 37 -4.95 0.34 5.10
C GLU A 37 -5.29 -1.04 4.55
N LEU A 38 -5.06 -2.06 5.37
CA LEU A 38 -5.52 -3.42 5.09
C LEU A 38 -6.99 -3.56 5.49
N PRO A 39 -7.77 -4.40 4.78
CA PRO A 39 -9.11 -4.78 5.22
C PRO A 39 -9.11 -5.30 6.67
N PRO A 40 -10.22 -5.15 7.42
CA PRO A 40 -10.35 -5.77 8.73
C PRO A 40 -10.17 -7.31 8.67
N SER A 41 -9.15 -7.83 9.35
CA SER A 41 -8.87 -9.25 9.59
C SER A 41 -8.42 -9.50 11.05
N ASP A 42 -8.68 -10.71 11.54
CA ASP A 42 -8.22 -11.18 12.87
C ASP A 42 -6.79 -11.75 12.83
N HIS A 43 -6.17 -11.77 11.65
CA HIS A 43 -4.85 -12.36 11.42
C HIS A 43 -3.85 -11.30 10.95
N PRO A 44 -2.56 -11.50 11.26
CA PRO A 44 -1.52 -10.64 10.71
C PRO A 44 -1.53 -10.64 9.18
N ASP A 45 -1.40 -9.46 8.58
CA ASP A 45 -1.43 -9.31 7.13
C ASP A 45 -0.60 -8.11 6.68
N CYS A 46 -0.22 -8.12 5.40
CA CYS A 46 0.58 -7.08 4.75
C CYS A 46 0.39 -7.14 3.23
N PHE A 47 0.78 -6.09 2.51
CA PHE A 47 0.83 -6.13 1.06
C PHE A 47 2.08 -6.87 0.59
N VAL A 48 1.93 -7.75 -0.40
CA VAL A 48 3.03 -8.58 -0.95
C VAL A 48 3.31 -8.32 -2.43
N SER A 49 2.38 -7.67 -3.12
CA SER A 49 2.59 -7.23 -4.51
C SER A 49 1.86 -5.93 -4.79
N LEU A 50 2.42 -5.15 -5.71
CA LEU A 50 1.88 -3.90 -6.20
C LEU A 50 2.10 -3.83 -7.71
N GLU A 51 1.03 -3.56 -8.44
CA GLU A 51 1.05 -3.25 -9.87
C GLU A 51 0.22 -2.00 -10.11
N ARG A 52 0.69 -1.12 -10.99
CA ARG A 52 -0.05 0.09 -11.36
C ARG A 52 -0.88 -0.18 -12.61
N ASP A 53 -2.17 0.15 -12.52
CA ASP A 53 -3.12 0.08 -13.62
C ASP A 53 -3.80 1.45 -13.80
N GLY A 54 -3.21 2.30 -14.64
CA GLY A 54 -3.65 3.69 -14.82
C GLY A 54 -3.65 4.51 -13.53
N ASP A 55 -4.85 4.87 -13.08
CA ASP A 55 -5.12 5.64 -11.86
C ASP A 55 -5.44 4.75 -10.64
N ALA A 56 -5.37 3.44 -10.82
CA ALA A 56 -5.54 2.44 -9.78
C ALA A 56 -4.24 1.69 -9.48
N LEU A 57 -4.21 1.05 -8.33
CA LEU A 57 -3.17 0.13 -7.89
C LEU A 57 -3.81 -1.23 -7.65
N ALA A 58 -3.38 -2.24 -8.41
CA ALA A 58 -3.72 -3.63 -8.13
C ALA A 58 -2.74 -4.17 -7.10
N VAL A 59 -3.25 -4.57 -5.93
CA VAL A 59 -2.42 -5.06 -4.82
C VAL A 59 -2.87 -6.44 -4.39
N ARG A 60 -1.93 -7.20 -3.80
CA ARG A 60 -2.23 -8.47 -3.13
C ARG A 60 -1.75 -8.42 -1.70
N THR A 61 -2.50 -9.06 -0.82
CA THR A 61 -2.12 -9.25 0.58
C THR A 61 -1.51 -10.63 0.80
N PHE A 62 -0.79 -10.81 1.91
CA PHE A 62 -0.22 -12.11 2.30
C PHE A 62 -1.31 -13.16 2.54
N SER A 63 -2.45 -12.74 3.09
CA SER A 63 -3.65 -13.59 3.25
C SER A 63 -4.34 -13.98 1.94
N GLY A 64 -3.89 -13.45 0.79
CA GLY A 64 -4.37 -13.84 -0.54
C GLY A 64 -5.49 -12.97 -1.11
N HIS A 65 -5.85 -11.86 -0.46
CA HIS A 65 -6.79 -10.91 -1.04
C HIS A 65 -6.18 -10.18 -2.22
N ARG A 66 -7.00 -9.91 -3.24
CA ARG A 66 -6.68 -9.00 -4.33
C ARG A 66 -7.55 -7.76 -4.20
N LEU A 67 -6.93 -6.60 -4.06
CA LEU A 67 -7.60 -5.33 -3.84
C LEU A 67 -7.21 -4.34 -4.94
N THR A 68 -8.08 -3.37 -5.17
CA THR A 68 -7.84 -2.26 -6.08
C THR A 68 -7.87 -0.97 -5.27
N LEU A 69 -6.80 -0.20 -5.29
CA LEU A 69 -6.70 1.06 -4.54
C LEU A 69 -6.64 2.24 -5.50
N CYS A 70 -7.15 3.40 -5.09
CA CYS A 70 -6.93 4.66 -5.78
C CYS A 70 -5.46 5.07 -5.64
N ALA A 71 -4.76 5.32 -6.76
CA ALA A 71 -3.33 5.64 -6.72
C ALA A 71 -3.02 6.98 -6.05
N ASP A 72 -3.97 7.91 -6.00
CA ASP A 72 -3.76 9.25 -5.44
C ASP A 72 -4.04 9.32 -3.94
N THR A 73 -4.85 8.39 -3.40
CA THR A 73 -5.31 8.43 -2.00
C THR A 73 -4.94 7.18 -1.20
N GLY A 74 -4.64 6.06 -1.86
CA GLY A 74 -4.42 4.76 -1.20
C GLY A 74 -5.70 4.10 -0.68
N ALA A 75 -6.88 4.70 -0.91
CA ALA A 75 -8.16 4.16 -0.48
C ALA A 75 -8.63 3.01 -1.38
N LEU A 76 -9.35 2.05 -0.81
CA LEU A 76 -10.01 0.96 -1.54
C LEU A 76 -11.05 1.52 -2.52
N LEU A 77 -11.08 1.00 -3.75
CA LEU A 77 -12.07 1.27 -4.79
C LEU A 77 -13.16 0.20 -4.82
#